data_AF-A0A8R1I4F4-F1
#
_entry.id   AF-A0A8R1I4F4-F1
#
_cell.length_a   1.000
_cell.length_b   1.000
_cell.length_c   1.000
_cell.angle_alpha   90.00
_cell.angle_beta   90.00
_cell.angle_gamma   90.00
#
_symmetry.space_group_name_H-M   'P 1'
#
loop_
_entity.id
_entity.type
_entity.pdbx_description
1 polymer ?
#
loop_
_entity_poly.entity_id
_entity_poly.type
_entity_poly.pdbx_seq_one_letter_code
_entity_poly.pdbx_strand_id
1 'polypeptide(L)'
;MRGLKNFVLISCATILSLVPVASEVHCRGRELSLSGNEEVPLLLARWTNRARCTSVAGPIKISNLVNIEFPAHLYERVSHIDHGWILVANSTNVTNNLHFPSLYSIFSGRFPIITLFNNSDVTFSVGPNFLLGRNRYKVRYAIMSNKSPIIDVNTYNQLYLAAYPKGRFLFDSHLHVEPCQETVYKPLAAALGCLLATLLSAFATVALYDRKDI
;
A
#
# COMPACT_ATOMS: atom_id res chain seq x y z
N MET A 1 -16.03 -1.31 -65.85
CA MET A 1 -15.19 -2.42 -65.36
C MET A 1 -14.69 -2.03 -63.98
N ARG A 2 -15.37 -2.47 -62.91
CA ARG A 2 -14.90 -3.48 -61.93
C ARG A 2 -13.61 -3.08 -61.20
N GLY A 3 -13.68 -2.90 -59.88
CA GLY A 3 -12.58 -3.24 -58.98
C GLY A 3 -12.41 -2.36 -57.73
N LEU A 4 -12.64 -2.98 -56.56
CA LEU A 4 -12.28 -2.56 -55.19
C LEU A 4 -13.04 -1.32 -54.64
N LYS A 5 -14.05 -1.39 -53.76
CA LYS A 5 -14.34 -2.29 -52.62
C LYS A 5 -13.11 -2.60 -51.76
N ASN A 6 -12.88 -1.77 -50.74
CA ASN A 6 -12.68 -2.17 -49.33
C ASN A 6 -12.32 -0.93 -48.49
N PHE A 7 -13.34 -0.16 -48.11
CA PHE A 7 -13.24 0.73 -46.94
C PHE A 7 -13.27 -0.17 -45.70
N VAL A 8 -12.11 -0.42 -45.14
CA VAL A 8 -11.96 -1.08 -43.84
C VAL A 8 -12.32 -0.05 -42.77
N LEU A 9 -13.62 0.08 -42.51
CA LEU A 9 -14.14 0.67 -41.28
C LEU A 9 -13.81 -0.31 -40.15
N ILE A 10 -12.64 -0.13 -39.53
CA ILE A 10 -12.36 -0.74 -38.22
C ILE A 10 -13.28 -0.02 -37.24
N SER A 11 -14.43 -0.66 -37.03
CA SER A 11 -15.35 -0.40 -35.94
C SER A 11 -14.57 -0.41 -34.63
N CYS A 12 -14.32 0.77 -34.08
CA CYS A 12 -13.84 0.96 -32.71
C CYS A 12 -15.00 0.72 -31.71
N ALA A 13 -15.74 -0.37 -31.91
CA ALA A 13 -16.66 -0.94 -30.94
C ALA A 13 -15.92 -2.05 -30.18
N THR A 14 -14.74 -1.73 -29.66
CA THR A 14 -14.07 -2.58 -28.69
C THR A 14 -14.79 -2.43 -27.37
N ILE A 15 -15.68 -3.41 -27.12
CA ILE A 15 -15.84 -4.05 -25.81
C ILE A 15 -15.95 -3.02 -24.69
N LEU A 16 -17.16 -2.49 -24.51
CA LEU A 16 -17.65 -2.14 -23.17
C LEU A 16 -17.58 -3.44 -22.35
N SER A 17 -16.39 -3.77 -21.87
CA SER A 17 -16.23 -4.72 -20.79
C SER A 17 -17.00 -4.06 -19.67
N LEU A 18 -18.13 -4.66 -19.31
CA LEU A 18 -18.68 -4.50 -17.98
C LEU A 18 -17.56 -4.89 -17.04
N VAL A 19 -16.71 -3.94 -16.65
CA VAL A 19 -15.99 -4.03 -15.40
C VAL A 19 -17.12 -4.13 -14.39
N PRO A 20 -17.30 -5.26 -13.70
CA PRO A 20 -18.24 -5.27 -12.60
C PRO A 20 -17.76 -4.18 -11.67
N VAL A 21 -18.48 -3.06 -11.63
CA VAL A 21 -18.31 -2.06 -10.59
C VAL A 21 -18.65 -2.82 -9.34
N ALA A 22 -17.62 -3.33 -8.66
CA ALA A 22 -17.79 -4.04 -7.41
C ALA A 22 -18.65 -3.12 -6.54
N SER A 23 -19.85 -3.58 -6.21
CA SER A 23 -20.80 -2.75 -5.49
C SER A 23 -20.12 -2.24 -4.23
N GLU A 24 -20.14 -0.92 -4.05
CA GLU A 24 -19.49 -0.31 -2.90
C GLU A 24 -20.27 -0.70 -1.64
N VAL A 25 -19.61 -1.44 -0.75
CA VAL A 25 -20.19 -1.86 0.53
C VAL A 25 -19.65 -0.91 1.59
N HIS A 26 -20.52 -0.03 2.07
CA HIS A 26 -20.21 0.91 3.13
C HIS A 26 -20.41 0.27 4.50
N CYS A 27 -19.42 0.42 5.36
CA CYS A 27 -19.43 -0.08 6.72
C CYS A 27 -19.06 1.03 7.70
N ARG A 28 -19.40 0.85 8.98
CA ARG A 28 -18.89 1.74 10.04
C ARG A 28 -17.57 1.20 10.57
N GLY A 29 -16.60 2.06 10.86
CA GLY A 29 -15.31 1.64 11.40
C GLY A 29 -15.40 0.83 12.70
N ARG A 30 -16.40 1.13 13.55
CA ARG A 30 -16.72 0.34 14.75
C ARG A 30 -17.07 -1.12 14.46
N GLU A 31 -17.61 -1.41 13.29
CA GLU A 31 -18.04 -2.76 12.90
C GLU A 31 -16.88 -3.63 12.44
N LEU A 32 -15.71 -3.00 12.23
CA LEU A 32 -14.44 -3.57 11.82
C LEU A 32 -13.36 -3.44 12.90
N SER A 33 -13.72 -2.83 14.04
CA SER A 33 -12.83 -2.62 15.18
C SER A 33 -12.85 -3.82 16.12
N LEU A 34 -11.75 -4.01 16.85
CA LEU A 34 -11.48 -5.05 17.83
C LEU A 34 -10.87 -4.44 19.09
N SER A 35 -11.41 -4.81 20.25
CA SER A 35 -10.93 -4.35 21.57
C SER A 35 -10.34 -5.45 22.44
N GLY A 36 -10.36 -6.70 21.96
CA GLY A 36 -9.87 -7.89 22.65
C GLY A 36 -10.00 -9.15 21.78
N ASN A 37 -9.40 -10.24 22.25
CA ASN A 37 -9.36 -11.53 21.54
C ASN A 37 -10.76 -12.11 21.30
N GLU A 38 -11.67 -11.92 22.25
CA GLU A 38 -13.05 -12.42 22.24
C GLU A 38 -13.89 -11.83 21.08
N GLU A 39 -13.52 -10.66 20.57
CA GLU A 39 -14.25 -10.01 19.47
C GLU A 39 -13.86 -10.58 18.10
N VAL A 40 -12.70 -11.22 17.97
CA VAL A 40 -12.20 -11.78 16.70
C VAL A 40 -13.16 -12.81 16.09
N PRO A 41 -13.61 -13.86 16.81
CA PRO A 41 -14.56 -14.83 16.25
C PRO A 41 -15.93 -14.20 15.93
N LEU A 42 -16.36 -13.23 16.72
CA LEU A 42 -17.62 -12.51 16.49
C LEU A 42 -17.57 -11.68 15.21
N LEU A 43 -16.44 -11.02 14.98
CA LEU A 43 -16.19 -10.23 13.78
C LEU A 43 -16.13 -11.13 12.54
N LEU A 44 -15.41 -12.25 12.63
CA LEU A 44 -15.37 -13.26 11.57
C LEU A 44 -16.77 -13.76 11.20
N ALA A 45 -17.55 -14.21 12.18
CA ALA A 45 -18.90 -14.73 11.94
C ALA A 45 -19.83 -13.70 11.27
N ARG A 46 -19.65 -12.41 11.58
CA ARG A 46 -20.41 -11.31 10.94
C ARG A 46 -20.10 -11.18 9.45
N TRP A 47 -18.85 -11.37 9.05
CA TRP A 47 -18.37 -11.16 7.68
C TRP A 47 -18.32 -12.43 6.84
N THR A 48 -18.47 -13.62 7.43
CA THR A 48 -18.66 -14.86 6.66
C THR A 48 -19.94 -14.84 5.84
N ASN A 49 -21.01 -14.22 6.35
CA ASN A 49 -22.35 -14.23 5.75
C ASN A 49 -22.74 -12.90 5.09
N ARG A 50 -21.82 -11.94 4.98
CA ARG A 50 -22.07 -10.60 4.42
C ARG A 50 -21.06 -10.26 3.34
N ALA A 51 -21.46 -9.38 2.43
CA ALA A 51 -20.53 -8.76 1.51
C ALA A 51 -19.47 -7.97 2.30
N ARG A 52 -18.19 -8.16 1.98
CA ARG A 52 -17.08 -7.50 2.68
C ARG A 52 -17.04 -6.00 2.36
N CYS A 53 -16.67 -5.21 3.36
CA CYS A 53 -16.57 -3.75 3.25
C CYS A 53 -15.55 -3.32 2.20
N THR A 54 -15.93 -2.33 1.39
CA THR A 54 -15.01 -1.61 0.49
C THR A 54 -14.76 -0.19 0.97
N SER A 55 -15.75 0.45 1.57
CA SER A 55 -15.62 1.79 2.15
C SER A 55 -16.03 1.80 3.62
N VAL A 56 -15.29 2.54 4.44
CA VAL A 56 -15.44 2.56 5.89
C VAL A 56 -15.60 3.99 6.39
N ALA A 57 -16.71 4.27 7.06
CA ALA A 57 -16.94 5.55 7.72
C ALA A 57 -16.51 5.49 9.19
N GLY A 58 -15.56 6.35 9.57
CA GLY A 58 -15.05 6.47 10.95
C GLY A 58 -13.84 5.58 11.25
N PRO A 59 -13.37 5.59 12.51
CA PRO A 59 -12.10 4.96 12.88
C PRO A 59 -12.19 3.43 12.97
N ILE A 60 -11.10 2.76 12.61
CA ILE A 60 -10.86 1.33 12.84
C ILE A 60 -9.84 1.22 13.98
N LYS A 61 -10.23 0.62 15.08
CA LYS A 61 -9.36 0.38 16.24
C LYS A 61 -9.13 -1.11 16.40
N ILE A 62 -7.89 -1.52 16.53
CA ILE A 62 -7.48 -2.90 16.78
C ILE A 62 -6.60 -2.84 18.02
N SER A 63 -7.06 -3.39 19.14
CA SER A 63 -6.34 -3.26 20.39
C SER A 63 -6.49 -4.45 21.32
N ASN A 64 -5.51 -4.59 22.22
CA ASN A 64 -5.46 -5.61 23.27
C ASN A 64 -5.56 -7.05 22.73
N LEU A 65 -5.03 -7.30 21.53
CA LEU A 65 -4.91 -8.65 21.00
C LEU A 65 -3.68 -9.33 21.58
N VAL A 66 -3.80 -10.56 22.08
CA VAL A 66 -2.70 -11.27 22.77
C VAL A 66 -2.64 -12.72 22.33
N ASN A 67 -1.50 -13.17 21.79
CA ASN A 67 -1.26 -14.57 21.41
C ASN A 67 -2.37 -15.15 20.52
N ILE A 68 -2.73 -14.43 19.46
CA ILE A 68 -3.86 -14.78 18.59
C ILE A 68 -3.45 -14.79 17.12
N GLU A 69 -4.05 -15.73 16.37
CA GLU A 69 -3.97 -15.73 14.92
C GLU A 69 -4.98 -14.77 14.32
N PHE A 70 -4.48 -13.72 13.66
CA PHE A 70 -5.31 -12.72 13.04
C PHE A 70 -5.84 -13.19 11.68
N PRO A 71 -7.15 -12.99 11.41
CA PRO A 71 -7.71 -13.33 10.11
C PRO A 71 -7.30 -12.29 9.04
N ALA A 72 -6.26 -12.61 8.26
CA ALA A 72 -5.67 -11.72 7.26
C ALA A 72 -6.65 -11.20 6.18
N HIS A 73 -7.75 -11.91 5.93
CA HIS A 73 -8.72 -11.58 4.89
C HIS A 73 -9.75 -10.51 5.30
N LEU A 74 -9.75 -10.08 6.57
CA LEU A 74 -10.82 -9.24 7.12
C LEU A 74 -10.87 -7.84 6.49
N TYR A 75 -9.69 -7.29 6.17
CA TYR A 75 -9.54 -5.96 5.60
C TYR A 75 -9.17 -5.97 4.11
N GLU A 76 -9.21 -7.15 3.47
CA GLU A 76 -8.71 -7.36 2.11
C GLU A 76 -9.31 -6.41 1.08
N ARG A 77 -10.61 -6.10 1.23
CA ARG A 77 -11.37 -5.30 0.26
C ARG A 77 -11.54 -3.84 0.65
N VAL A 78 -11.09 -3.43 1.84
CA VAL A 78 -11.24 -2.05 2.31
C VAL A 78 -10.33 -1.14 1.48
N SER A 79 -10.94 -0.28 0.66
CA SER A 79 -10.25 0.67 -0.22
C SER A 79 -10.27 2.10 0.31
N HIS A 80 -11.35 2.52 0.97
CA HIS A 80 -11.50 3.89 1.45
C HIS A 80 -11.87 3.92 2.94
N ILE A 81 -11.26 4.83 3.68
CA ILE A 81 -11.65 5.15 5.06
C ILE A 81 -11.95 6.64 5.15
N ASP A 82 -13.23 6.98 5.25
CA ASP A 82 -13.73 8.34 5.29
C ASP A 82 -13.97 8.79 6.72
N HIS A 83 -13.54 10.02 7.02
CA HIS A 83 -13.63 10.64 8.35
C HIS A 83 -13.09 9.72 9.48
N GLY A 84 -12.06 8.93 9.17
CA GLY A 84 -11.56 7.86 10.02
C GLY A 84 -10.03 7.80 10.06
N TRP A 85 -9.55 6.89 10.90
CA TRP A 85 -8.13 6.59 11.10
C TRP A 85 -8.00 5.14 11.56
N ILE A 86 -6.81 4.57 11.40
CA ILE A 86 -6.47 3.23 11.87
C ILE A 86 -5.61 3.36 13.14
N LEU A 87 -5.95 2.61 14.17
CA LEU A 87 -5.11 2.43 15.36
C LEU A 87 -4.88 0.96 15.61
N VAL A 88 -3.62 0.57 15.75
CA VAL A 88 -3.22 -0.72 16.29
C VAL A 88 -2.48 -0.45 17.60
N ALA A 89 -3.02 -0.92 18.71
CA ALA A 89 -2.44 -0.62 20.02
C ALA A 89 -2.43 -1.78 21.01
N ASN A 90 -1.45 -1.78 21.91
CA ASN A 90 -1.38 -2.70 23.07
C ASN A 90 -1.52 -4.18 22.69
N SER A 91 -1.07 -4.58 21.50
CA SER A 91 -1.24 -5.94 20.99
C SER A 91 0.10 -6.68 21.00
N THR A 92 0.07 -7.96 21.38
CA THR A 92 1.27 -8.78 21.62
C THR A 92 1.17 -10.14 20.93
N ASN A 93 2.19 -10.53 20.19
CA ASN A 93 2.30 -11.84 19.53
C ASN A 93 1.04 -12.17 18.71
N VAL A 94 0.72 -11.29 17.75
CA VAL A 94 -0.38 -11.46 16.82
C VAL A 94 0.18 -12.12 15.57
N THR A 95 -0.14 -13.39 15.37
CA THR A 95 0.31 -14.14 14.19
C THR A 95 -0.57 -13.76 13.00
N ASN A 96 0.03 -13.77 11.80
CA ASN A 96 -0.48 -13.15 10.58
C ASN A 96 -0.49 -11.61 10.61
N ASN A 97 -0.20 -11.03 9.46
CA ASN A 97 -0.05 -9.59 9.29
C ASN A 97 -1.41 -8.88 9.28
N LEU A 98 -1.50 -7.76 10.01
CA LEU A 98 -2.61 -6.81 9.93
C LEU A 98 -2.51 -6.05 8.60
N HIS A 99 -3.01 -6.68 7.53
CA HIS A 99 -2.80 -6.21 6.17
C HIS A 99 -4.04 -5.57 5.55
N PHE A 100 -3.84 -4.41 4.91
CA PHE A 100 -4.86 -3.67 4.15
C PHE A 100 -4.45 -3.58 2.67
N PRO A 101 -4.59 -4.67 1.88
CA PRO A 101 -4.04 -4.75 0.52
C PRO A 101 -4.71 -3.83 -0.50
N SER A 102 -6.02 -3.61 -0.37
CA SER A 102 -6.78 -2.79 -1.32
C SER A 102 -6.91 -1.33 -0.89
N LEU A 103 -6.32 -0.95 0.25
CA LEU A 103 -6.44 0.39 0.80
C LEU A 103 -5.82 1.42 -0.14
N TYR A 104 -6.64 2.36 -0.55
CA TYR A 104 -6.29 3.42 -1.48
C TYR A 104 -6.18 4.78 -0.79
N SER A 105 -7.16 5.11 0.06
CA SER A 105 -7.20 6.40 0.74
C SER A 105 -7.73 6.33 2.16
N ILE A 106 -7.23 7.25 2.99
CA ILE A 106 -7.76 7.53 4.32
C ILE A 106 -7.89 9.04 4.49
N PHE A 107 -9.07 9.49 4.88
CA PHE A 107 -9.35 10.87 5.26
C PHE A 107 -9.60 10.96 6.77
N SER A 108 -8.60 11.44 7.52
CA SER A 108 -8.72 11.67 8.96
C SER A 108 -8.99 13.15 9.26
N GLY A 109 -9.89 13.43 10.21
CA GLY A 109 -10.14 14.80 10.65
C GLY A 109 -8.97 15.35 11.48
N ARG A 110 -8.95 15.00 12.76
CA ARG A 110 -8.10 15.61 13.79
C ARG A 110 -7.01 14.70 14.34
N PHE A 111 -6.83 13.52 13.77
CA PHE A 111 -5.91 12.51 14.29
C PHE A 111 -4.85 12.15 13.24
N PRO A 112 -3.72 11.53 13.62
CA PRO A 112 -2.91 10.78 12.68
C PRO A 112 -3.78 9.76 11.94
N ILE A 113 -3.43 9.49 10.70
CA ILE A 113 -4.14 8.62 9.77
C ILE A 113 -3.98 7.16 10.19
N ILE A 114 -2.75 6.80 10.54
CA ILE A 114 -2.40 5.48 11.07
C ILE A 114 -1.57 5.72 12.32
N THR A 115 -1.97 5.07 13.41
CA THR A 115 -1.27 5.06 14.69
C THR A 115 -0.96 3.63 15.08
N LEU A 116 0.32 3.31 15.28
CA LEU A 116 0.80 2.00 15.73
C LEU A 116 1.52 2.23 17.07
N PHE A 117 0.90 1.83 18.17
CA PHE A 117 1.35 2.20 19.51
C PHE A 117 1.48 1.03 20.48
N ASN A 118 2.63 0.89 21.14
CA ASN A 118 2.81 -0.07 22.24
C ASN A 118 2.49 -1.53 21.86
N ASN A 119 2.92 -1.96 20.67
CA ASN A 119 2.77 -3.35 20.23
C ASN A 119 4.08 -4.14 20.35
N SER A 120 3.99 -5.47 20.42
CA SER A 120 5.12 -6.40 20.43
C SER A 120 4.79 -7.60 19.55
N ASP A 121 5.66 -7.95 18.62
CA ASP A 121 5.51 -9.11 17.73
C ASP A 121 4.18 -9.05 16.96
N VAL A 122 3.89 -7.86 16.42
CA VAL A 122 2.76 -7.57 15.54
C VAL A 122 3.32 -6.99 14.25
N THR A 123 2.76 -7.39 13.11
CA THR A 123 3.09 -6.80 11.81
C THR A 123 1.87 -6.08 11.24
N PHE A 124 2.11 -4.92 10.64
CA PHE A 124 1.12 -4.09 9.98
C PHE A 124 1.64 -3.71 8.59
N SER A 125 0.78 -3.81 7.57
CA SER A 125 1.12 -3.25 6.26
C SER A 125 -0.08 -2.79 5.46
N VAL A 126 0.19 -1.89 4.53
CA VAL A 126 -0.76 -1.42 3.52
C VAL A 126 -0.35 -1.95 2.15
N GLY A 127 -1.31 -2.10 1.26
CA GLY A 127 -1.02 -2.51 -0.12
C GLY A 127 -0.38 -1.41 -0.97
N PRO A 128 0.06 -1.77 -2.19
CA PRO A 128 0.74 -0.85 -3.10
C PRO A 128 -0.17 0.24 -3.67
N ASN A 129 -1.49 0.10 -3.52
CA ASN A 129 -2.48 1.05 -4.01
C ASN A 129 -2.70 2.24 -3.07
N PHE A 130 -2.03 2.27 -1.91
CA PHE A 130 -2.24 3.33 -0.93
C PHE A 130 -1.55 4.63 -1.37
N LEU A 131 -2.33 5.56 -1.92
CA LEU A 131 -1.81 6.78 -2.53
C LEU A 131 -2.17 8.05 -1.77
N LEU A 132 -3.23 8.03 -0.96
CA LEU A 132 -3.79 9.26 -0.39
C LEU A 132 -4.14 9.12 1.10
N GLY A 133 -3.22 9.54 1.96
CA GLY A 133 -3.54 9.81 3.36
C GLY A 133 -3.76 11.30 3.57
N ARG A 134 -4.96 11.80 3.86
CA ARG A 134 -5.19 13.23 4.14
C ARG A 134 -5.68 13.45 5.57
N ASN A 135 -5.08 14.41 6.26
CA ASN A 135 -5.57 14.86 7.56
C ASN A 135 -5.38 16.36 7.80
N ARG A 136 -6.09 16.92 8.81
CA ARG A 136 -5.87 18.30 9.29
C ARG A 136 -4.91 18.38 10.48
N TYR A 137 -4.43 17.23 10.98
CA TYR A 137 -3.51 17.16 12.11
C TYR A 137 -2.05 17.36 11.67
N LYS A 138 -1.19 17.87 12.57
CA LYS A 138 0.21 18.15 12.24
C LYS A 138 1.00 16.90 11.91
N VAL A 139 0.72 15.79 12.58
CA VAL A 139 1.36 14.49 12.38
C VAL A 139 0.44 13.63 11.51
N ARG A 140 0.98 13.04 10.43
CA ARG A 140 0.19 12.21 9.50
C ARG A 140 0.20 10.74 9.92
N TYR A 141 1.34 10.22 10.36
CA TYR A 141 1.44 8.86 10.89
C TYR A 141 2.25 8.86 12.18
N ALA A 142 1.84 8.00 13.10
CA ALA A 142 2.45 7.87 14.42
C ALA A 142 2.77 6.40 14.68
N ILE A 143 4.05 6.05 14.68
CA ILE A 143 4.52 4.69 14.91
C ILE A 143 5.48 4.78 16.09
N MET A 144 4.93 4.48 17.26
CA MET A 144 5.54 4.85 18.54
C MET A 144 5.50 3.74 19.59
N SER A 145 6.54 3.65 20.39
CA SER A 145 6.67 2.79 21.57
C SER A 145 6.45 1.29 21.30
N ASN A 146 6.68 0.82 20.07
CA ASN A 146 6.58 -0.61 19.75
C ASN A 146 7.87 -1.33 20.15
N LYS A 147 7.76 -2.50 20.79
CA LYS A 147 8.90 -3.30 21.27
C LYS A 147 9.63 -4.02 20.14
N SER A 148 8.91 -4.35 19.07
CA SER A 148 9.43 -4.97 17.85
C SER A 148 9.14 -4.08 16.63
N PRO A 149 9.86 -4.27 15.51
CA PRO A 149 9.48 -3.68 14.24
C PRO A 149 8.05 -4.07 13.86
N ILE A 150 7.17 -3.08 13.71
CA ILE A 150 5.75 -3.31 13.36
C ILE A 150 5.48 -3.11 11.87
N ILE A 151 6.33 -2.35 11.16
CA ILE A 151 6.24 -2.15 9.71
C ILE A 151 7.57 -2.48 9.04
N ASP A 152 7.48 -2.92 7.78
CA ASP A 152 8.62 -3.10 6.89
C ASP A 152 8.95 -1.82 6.10
N VAL A 153 10.07 -1.87 5.36
CA VAL A 153 10.52 -0.75 4.51
C VAL A 153 9.51 -0.44 3.40
N ASN A 154 8.85 -1.44 2.83
CA ASN A 154 7.88 -1.22 1.76
C ASN A 154 6.67 -0.43 2.27
N THR A 155 6.10 -0.84 3.39
CA THR A 155 5.01 -0.11 4.07
C THR A 155 5.45 1.30 4.41
N TYR A 156 6.65 1.48 4.98
CA TYR A 156 7.18 2.81 5.26
C TYR A 156 7.20 3.70 4.01
N ASN A 157 7.69 3.19 2.88
CA ASN A 157 7.74 3.93 1.61
C ASN A 157 6.35 4.29 1.10
N GLN A 158 5.38 3.37 1.17
CA GLN A 158 3.99 3.66 0.79
C GLN A 158 3.39 4.76 1.65
N LEU A 159 3.58 4.70 2.97
CA LEU A 159 3.12 5.75 3.88
C LEU A 159 3.78 7.09 3.53
N TYR A 160 5.10 7.10 3.31
CA TYR A 160 5.88 8.29 2.92
C TYR A 160 5.33 8.95 1.65
N LEU A 161 5.11 8.17 0.58
CA LEU A 161 4.57 8.67 -0.67
C LEU A 161 3.15 9.21 -0.50
N ALA A 162 2.28 8.49 0.22
CA ALA A 162 0.91 8.95 0.52
C ALA A 162 0.87 10.21 1.41
N ALA A 163 1.99 10.58 2.02
CA ALA A 163 2.14 11.77 2.83
C ALA A 163 2.79 12.97 2.15
N TYR A 164 3.50 12.75 1.05
CA TYR A 164 4.24 13.79 0.33
C TYR A 164 3.31 14.90 -0.20
N PRO A 165 3.74 16.19 -0.23
CA PRO A 165 5.02 16.73 0.24
C PRO A 165 5.02 17.21 1.70
N LYS A 166 3.88 17.22 2.40
CA LYS A 166 3.74 17.87 3.73
C LYS A 166 3.58 16.86 4.88
N GLY A 167 3.99 15.62 4.65
CA GLY A 167 3.92 14.54 5.62
C GLY A 167 4.84 14.75 6.81
N ARG A 168 4.31 14.74 8.03
CA ARG A 168 5.13 14.57 9.24
C ARG A 168 4.90 13.19 9.82
N PHE A 169 5.99 12.50 10.10
CA PHE A 169 6.01 11.17 10.69
C PHE A 169 6.54 11.30 12.11
N LEU A 170 5.81 10.73 13.06
CA LEU A 170 6.36 10.48 14.39
C LEU A 170 6.72 9.00 14.42
N PHE A 171 8.01 8.72 14.48
CA PHE A 171 8.55 7.38 14.28
C PHE A 171 9.66 7.13 15.31
N ASP A 172 9.48 6.17 16.20
CA ASP A 172 10.48 5.80 17.23
C ASP A 172 10.86 4.31 17.21
N SER A 173 10.39 3.57 16.19
CA SER A 173 10.52 2.12 16.11
C SER A 173 11.67 1.71 15.18
N HIS A 174 12.24 0.52 15.37
CA HIS A 174 13.18 -0.04 14.41
C HIS A 174 12.42 -0.53 13.16
N LEU A 175 12.94 -0.28 11.96
CA LEU A 175 12.38 -0.81 10.71
C LEU A 175 12.91 -2.22 10.47
N HIS A 176 12.03 -3.13 10.03
CA HIS A 176 12.48 -4.41 9.51
C HIS A 176 13.00 -4.21 8.09
N VAL A 177 14.32 -4.34 7.92
CA VAL A 177 14.99 -4.24 6.63
C VAL A 177 15.37 -5.64 6.18
N GLU A 178 14.71 -6.14 5.14
CA GLU A 178 15.25 -7.29 4.43
C GLU A 178 16.51 -6.83 3.67
N PRO A 179 17.66 -7.52 3.83
CA PRO A 179 18.84 -7.19 3.06
C PRO A 179 18.50 -7.34 1.57
N CYS A 180 18.65 -6.25 0.80
CA CYS A 180 18.60 -6.35 -0.65
C CYS A 180 19.57 -7.45 -1.10
N GLN A 181 19.16 -8.30 -2.04
CA GLN A 181 20.02 -9.34 -2.62
C GLN A 181 21.19 -8.70 -3.37
N GLU A 182 22.21 -8.28 -2.61
CA GLU A 182 23.38 -7.56 -3.12
C GLU A 182 24.11 -8.36 -4.20
N THR A 183 24.05 -9.69 -4.11
CA THR A 183 24.62 -10.63 -5.07
C THR A 183 23.99 -10.53 -6.46
N VAL A 184 22.75 -10.05 -6.57
CA VAL A 184 22.04 -9.89 -7.85
C VAL A 184 22.19 -8.46 -8.37
N TYR A 185 22.08 -7.45 -7.50
CA TYR A 185 22.13 -6.05 -7.91
C TYR A 185 23.51 -5.54 -8.28
N LYS A 186 24.58 -5.95 -7.57
CA LYS A 186 25.96 -5.55 -7.88
C LYS A 186 26.38 -5.93 -9.31
N PRO A 187 26.22 -7.19 -9.77
CA PRO A 187 26.59 -7.54 -11.15
C PRO A 187 25.69 -6.87 -12.19
N LEU A 188 24.40 -6.68 -11.89
CA LEU A 188 23.47 -6.01 -12.82
C LEU A 188 23.85 -4.53 -13.01
N ALA A 189 24.17 -3.81 -11.93
CA ALA A 189 24.62 -2.43 -11.99
C ALA A 189 25.97 -2.31 -12.72
N ALA A 190 26.89 -3.25 -12.50
CA ALA A 190 28.16 -3.29 -13.23
C ALA A 190 27.95 -3.53 -14.73
N ALA A 191 27.09 -4.48 -15.10
CA ALA A 191 26.76 -4.76 -16.50
C ALA A 191 26.13 -3.54 -17.20
N LEU A 192 25.15 -2.89 -16.55
CA LEU A 192 24.51 -1.68 -17.07
C LEU A 192 25.50 -0.51 -17.17
N GLY A 193 26.39 -0.35 -16.20
CA GLY A 193 27.45 0.67 -16.22
C GLY A 193 28.43 0.47 -17.39
N CYS A 194 28.86 -0.76 -17.64
CA CYS A 194 29.71 -1.09 -18.78
C CYS A 194 29.00 -0.83 -20.12
N LEU A 195 27.72 -1.19 -20.23
CA LEU A 195 26.93 -0.98 -21.45
C LEU A 195 26.73 0.52 -21.74
N LEU A 196 26.54 1.32 -20.70
CA LEU A 196 26.45 2.78 -20.83
C LEU A 196 27.78 3.38 -21.28
N ALA A 197 28.89 2.91 -20.72
CA ALA A 197 30.24 3.37 -21.08
C ALA A 197 30.59 3.02 -22.54
N THR A 198 30.25 1.81 -23.00
CA THR A 198 30.48 1.40 -24.39
C THR A 198 29.61 2.21 -25.35
N LEU A 199 28.33 2.42 -25.04
CA LEU A 199 27.45 3.28 -25.84
C LEU A 199 27.99 4.72 -25.93
N LEU A 200 28.38 5.32 -24.80
CA LEU A 200 28.96 6.67 -24.76
C LEU A 200 30.24 6.74 -25.59
N SER A 201 31.10 5.73 -25.50
CA SER A 201 32.31 5.66 -26.31
C SER A 201 31.98 5.57 -27.79
N ALA A 202 31.07 4.70 -28.21
CA ALA A 202 30.66 4.55 -29.60
C ALA A 202 30.04 5.84 -30.16
N PHE A 203 29.15 6.49 -29.40
CA PHE A 203 28.57 7.78 -29.78
C PHE A 203 29.62 8.90 -29.86
N ALA A 204 30.57 8.95 -28.93
CA ALA A 204 31.68 9.90 -28.99
C ALA A 204 32.55 9.64 -30.22
N THR A 205 32.84 8.38 -30.56
CA THR A 205 33.61 8.03 -31.76
C THR A 205 32.88 8.46 -33.02
N VAL A 206 31.57 8.18 -33.14
CA VAL A 206 30.75 8.64 -34.27
C VAL A 206 30.73 10.16 -34.34
N ALA A 207 30.44 10.86 -33.23
CA ALA A 207 30.39 12.32 -33.20
C ALA A 207 31.74 12.99 -33.55
N LEU A 208 32.87 12.35 -33.24
CA LEU A 208 34.20 12.84 -33.58
C LEU A 208 34.63 12.49 -35.01
N TYR A 209 34.26 11.31 -35.52
CA TYR A 209 34.61 10.88 -36.89
C TYR A 209 33.71 11.48 -37.97
N ASP A 210 32.44 11.78 -37.65
CA ASP A 210 31.48 12.42 -38.56
C ASP A 210 31.74 13.94 -38.71
N ARG A 211 32.72 14.46 -37.95
CA ARG A 211 33.19 15.85 -38.01
C ARG A 211 34.27 16.06 -39.07
N LYS A 212 34.30 15.23 -40.12
CA LYS A 212 35.32 15.27 -41.19
C LYS A 212 35.10 16.32 -42.27
N ASP A 213 34.03 17.12 -42.19
CA ASP A 213 33.73 18.19 -43.16
C ASP A 213 33.72 19.62 -42.53
N ILE A 214 34.70 19.92 -41.66
CA ILE A 214 35.14 21.32 -41.38
C ILE A 214 36.65 21.40 -41.53
#